data_AF-A0A2V6CNC1-F1
#
_entry.id   AF-A0A2V6CNC1-F1
#
_cell.length_a   1.000
_cell.length_b   1.000
_cell.length_c   1.000
_cell.angle_alpha   90.00
_cell.angle_beta   90.00
_cell.angle_gamma   90.00
#
_symmetry.space_group_name_H-M   'P 1'
#
loop_
_entity.id
_entity.type
_entity.pdbx_description
1 polymer ?
#
loop_
_entity_poly.entity_id
_entity_poly.type
_entity_poly.pdbx_seq_one_letter_code
_entity_poly.pdbx_strand_id
1 'polypeptide(L)'
;MAAEGRGGEAYGEAVIYRADGPSAAARQGAVACLIRSVGGADYRLPHTGQTDYANDAPKIPAGAVTAEDADLIADLVRQGPVRMKLVLTPQTLPDVESANVIGDIKGSEHPEQVIVVSGHLDSWDLGTGAIDDGAGVVVSMEVANLIQKLHLKPKRTIRVIAWMNEENGLAGSKQYAKDQEKEWMNHFAAMETDGGADHPLGINIKAKPEVKKTFAPVAAILQGSGAGMLNLVEHCGADIGPMEKAGVPAFSAIQDSRFYFNYHHTAADTLDKIVPKELAENSAVVAVAAYALANMEQPLPR
;
A
#
# COMPACT_ATOMS: atom_id res chain seq x y z
N MET A 1 3.49 1.18 -19.55
CA MET A 1 3.63 1.27 -18.09
C MET A 1 2.90 0.15 -17.35
N ALA A 2 1.58 0.20 -17.13
CA ALA A 2 0.87 -0.84 -16.35
C ALA A 2 1.03 -2.26 -16.93
N ALA A 3 0.81 -2.45 -18.23
CA ALA A 3 1.00 -3.74 -18.92
C ALA A 3 2.45 -4.27 -18.90
N GLU A 4 3.43 -3.42 -18.55
CA GLU A 4 4.85 -3.77 -18.44
C GLU A 4 5.25 -4.04 -16.97
N GLY A 5 4.28 -4.17 -16.06
CA GLY A 5 4.50 -4.39 -14.63
C GLY A 5 4.81 -3.12 -13.83
N ARG A 6 4.65 -1.94 -14.43
CA ARG A 6 4.86 -0.62 -13.79
C ARG A 6 3.51 0.02 -13.44
N GLY A 7 2.63 -0.75 -12.80
CA GLY A 7 1.29 -0.33 -12.42
C GLY A 7 1.30 0.86 -11.46
N GLY A 8 2.12 0.79 -10.39
CA GLY A 8 2.19 1.84 -9.37
C GLY A 8 2.65 3.19 -9.91
N GLU A 9 3.60 3.19 -10.87
CA GLU A 9 4.06 4.42 -11.53
C GLU A 9 2.95 5.05 -12.38
N ALA A 10 2.23 4.23 -13.16
CA ALA A 10 1.10 4.70 -13.95
C ALA A 10 -0.04 5.24 -13.06
N TYR A 11 -0.30 4.59 -11.93
CA TYR A 11 -1.25 5.06 -10.93
C TYR A 11 -0.81 6.41 -10.34
N GLY A 12 0.47 6.56 -9.96
CA GLY A 12 1.02 7.81 -9.42
C GLY A 12 0.86 9.01 -10.36
N GLU A 13 0.99 8.82 -11.67
CA GLU A 13 0.76 9.89 -12.66
C GLU A 13 -0.72 10.28 -12.80
N ALA A 14 -1.64 9.35 -12.55
CA ALA A 14 -3.07 9.55 -12.78
C ALA A 14 -3.84 9.92 -11.50
N VAL A 15 -3.38 9.47 -10.33
CA VAL A 15 -4.04 9.68 -9.04
C VAL A 15 -4.14 11.16 -8.65
N ILE A 16 -3.21 12.00 -9.14
CA ILE A 16 -3.24 13.45 -8.92
C ILE A 16 -4.54 14.10 -9.41
N TYR A 17 -5.17 13.54 -10.44
CA TYR A 17 -6.44 14.06 -10.95
C TYR A 17 -7.61 13.74 -10.00
N ARG A 18 -7.54 12.62 -9.27
CA ARG A 18 -8.50 12.28 -8.21
C ARG A 18 -8.29 13.11 -6.95
N ALA A 19 -7.03 13.23 -6.53
CA ALA A 19 -6.64 13.94 -5.32
C ALA A 19 -6.90 15.45 -5.46
N ASP A 20 -6.25 16.09 -6.43
CA ASP A 20 -6.18 17.56 -6.54
C ASP A 20 -7.15 18.14 -7.58
N GLY A 21 -7.64 17.32 -8.51
CA GLY A 21 -8.48 17.73 -9.63
C GLY A 21 -9.72 18.54 -9.23
N PRO A 22 -10.47 18.14 -8.19
CA PRO A 22 -11.63 18.91 -7.73
C PRO A 22 -11.29 20.34 -7.33
N SER A 23 -10.22 20.56 -6.55
CA SER A 23 -9.76 21.90 -6.19
C SER A 23 -9.23 22.68 -7.41
N ALA A 24 -8.52 22.02 -8.33
CA ALA A 24 -8.06 22.66 -9.56
C ALA A 24 -9.22 23.14 -10.44
N ALA A 25 -10.27 22.32 -10.60
CA ALA A 25 -11.47 22.66 -11.36
C ALA A 25 -12.29 23.76 -10.66
N ALA A 26 -12.41 23.70 -9.34
CA ALA A 26 -13.10 24.71 -8.54
C ALA A 26 -12.49 26.12 -8.70
N ARG A 27 -11.15 26.23 -8.78
CA ARG A 27 -10.46 27.51 -9.05
C ARG A 27 -10.83 28.12 -10.41
N GLN A 28 -11.26 27.29 -11.36
CA GLN A 28 -11.73 27.73 -12.69
C GLN A 28 -13.24 27.98 -12.74
N GLY A 29 -13.94 27.91 -11.60
CA GLY A 29 -15.38 28.14 -11.52
C GLY A 29 -16.24 26.92 -11.89
N ALA A 30 -15.66 25.72 -11.95
CA ALA A 30 -16.45 24.50 -12.10
C ALA A 30 -17.35 24.28 -10.88
N VAL A 31 -18.54 23.70 -11.11
CA VAL A 31 -19.51 23.39 -10.04
C VAL A 31 -19.52 21.93 -9.63
N ALA A 32 -18.79 21.08 -10.35
CA ALA A 32 -18.56 19.66 -10.07
C ALA A 32 -17.34 19.18 -10.87
N CYS A 33 -16.72 18.08 -10.43
CA CYS A 33 -15.59 17.43 -11.11
C CYS A 33 -15.88 15.94 -11.30
N LEU A 34 -15.71 15.43 -12.51
CA LEU A 34 -15.68 13.98 -12.77
C LEU A 34 -14.33 13.62 -13.35
N ILE A 35 -13.76 12.52 -12.88
CA ILE A 35 -12.53 11.96 -13.42
C ILE A 35 -12.81 10.66 -14.14
N ARG A 36 -11.99 10.34 -15.14
CA ARG A 36 -11.82 8.96 -15.58
C ARG A 36 -11.25 8.17 -14.41
N SER A 37 -11.82 7.00 -14.13
CA SER A 37 -11.32 6.13 -13.07
C SER A 37 -9.82 5.88 -13.20
N VAL A 38 -9.12 5.92 -12.07
CA VAL A 38 -7.70 5.66 -11.98
C VAL A 38 -7.50 4.14 -11.86
N GLY A 39 -7.66 3.45 -12.99
CA GLY A 39 -7.63 1.99 -13.08
C GLY A 39 -6.93 1.48 -14.33
N GLY A 40 -6.64 0.19 -14.35
CA GLY A 40 -5.89 -0.51 -15.39
C GLY A 40 -6.73 -1.25 -16.44
N ALA A 41 -8.05 -1.37 -16.23
CA ALA A 41 -8.94 -2.13 -17.10
C ALA A 41 -10.28 -1.44 -17.39
N ASP A 42 -10.84 -1.77 -18.54
CA ASP A 42 -12.15 -1.33 -19.01
C ASP A 42 -13.20 -2.40 -18.65
N TYR A 43 -13.50 -2.51 -17.35
CA TYR A 43 -14.49 -3.45 -16.79
C TYR A 43 -15.80 -2.79 -16.39
N ARG A 44 -15.98 -1.54 -16.79
CA ARG A 44 -17.11 -0.71 -16.40
C ARG A 44 -17.28 -0.59 -14.88
N LEU A 45 -16.15 -0.44 -14.20
CA LEU A 45 -16.06 -0.25 -12.75
C LEU A 45 -15.57 1.17 -12.45
N PRO A 46 -16.28 1.95 -11.61
CA PRO A 46 -15.74 3.19 -11.09
C PRO A 46 -14.74 2.88 -9.96
N HIS A 47 -13.58 3.56 -9.99
CA HIS A 47 -12.57 3.45 -8.94
C HIS A 47 -12.72 4.63 -7.96
N THR A 48 -13.03 4.34 -6.70
CA THR A 48 -13.06 5.36 -5.64
C THR A 48 -11.63 5.74 -5.20
N GLY A 49 -11.51 6.52 -4.14
CA GLY A 49 -10.22 6.92 -3.57
C GLY A 49 -10.26 8.31 -2.96
N GLN A 50 -9.19 8.65 -2.25
CA GLN A 50 -9.06 9.92 -1.56
C GLN A 50 -9.09 11.12 -2.53
N THR A 51 -9.80 12.18 -2.09
CA THR A 51 -9.79 13.52 -2.68
C THR A 51 -9.35 14.53 -1.63
N ASP A 52 -8.35 15.35 -1.98
CA ASP A 52 -7.79 16.36 -1.09
C ASP A 52 -8.28 17.76 -1.47
N TYR A 53 -9.24 18.28 -0.70
CA TYR A 53 -9.71 19.65 -0.90
C TYR A 53 -8.73 20.66 -0.31
N ALA A 54 -8.10 21.43 -1.19
CA ALA A 54 -7.27 22.56 -0.80
C ALA A 54 -8.10 23.69 -0.15
N ASN A 55 -7.53 24.34 0.86
CA ASN A 55 -8.19 25.42 1.62
C ASN A 55 -8.41 26.72 0.81
N ASP A 56 -7.79 26.84 -0.36
CA ASP A 56 -7.84 28.01 -1.25
C ASP A 56 -8.91 27.90 -2.35
N ALA A 57 -9.73 26.84 -2.35
CA ALA A 57 -10.78 26.61 -3.33
C ALA A 57 -12.09 26.11 -2.66
N PRO A 58 -13.28 26.43 -3.22
CA PRO A 58 -14.52 25.86 -2.71
C PRO A 58 -14.56 24.34 -2.94
N LYS A 59 -15.13 23.61 -1.97
CA LYS A 59 -15.38 22.18 -2.14
C LYS A 59 -16.55 21.98 -3.11
N ILE A 60 -16.29 21.29 -4.21
CA ILE A 60 -17.29 20.98 -5.23
C ILE A 60 -17.53 19.46 -5.29
N PRO A 61 -18.74 18.98 -5.62
CA PRO A 61 -18.99 17.56 -5.79
C PRO A 61 -17.99 16.91 -6.76
N ALA A 62 -17.39 15.81 -6.35
CA ALA A 62 -16.39 15.08 -7.10
C ALA A 62 -16.71 13.58 -7.15
N GLY A 63 -16.43 12.93 -8.28
CA GLY A 63 -16.58 11.48 -8.41
C GLY A 63 -15.80 10.91 -9.59
N ALA A 64 -15.61 9.60 -9.58
CA ALA A 64 -15.06 8.87 -10.72
C ALA A 64 -16.18 8.28 -11.57
N VAL A 65 -16.01 8.31 -12.89
CA VAL A 65 -16.80 7.51 -13.82
C VAL A 65 -15.94 6.39 -14.38
N THR A 66 -16.59 5.35 -14.90
CA THR A 66 -15.88 4.24 -15.56
C THR A 66 -15.04 4.75 -16.73
N ALA A 67 -14.03 3.98 -17.15
CA ALA A 67 -13.19 4.34 -18.29
C ALA A 67 -14.04 4.55 -19.56
N GLU A 68 -15.01 3.67 -19.77
CA GLU A 68 -15.90 3.65 -20.92
C GLU A 68 -16.88 4.82 -20.90
N ASP A 69 -17.42 5.17 -19.73
CA ASP A 69 -18.31 6.33 -19.60
C ASP A 69 -17.51 7.64 -19.79
N ALA A 70 -16.24 7.69 -19.35
CA ALA A 70 -15.37 8.84 -19.60
C ALA A 70 -15.11 9.04 -21.10
N ASP A 71 -14.83 7.95 -21.83
CA ASP A 71 -14.61 7.97 -23.27
C ASP A 71 -15.89 8.39 -24.02
N LEU A 72 -17.05 7.86 -23.61
CA LEU A 72 -18.35 8.28 -24.14
C LEU A 72 -18.60 9.78 -23.91
N ILE A 73 -18.34 10.29 -22.70
CA ILE A 73 -18.49 11.72 -22.39
C ILE A 73 -17.57 12.54 -23.29
N ALA A 74 -16.32 12.14 -23.45
CA ALA A 74 -15.36 12.82 -24.31
C ALA A 74 -15.82 12.86 -25.78
N ASP A 75 -16.36 11.75 -26.30
CA ASP A 75 -16.89 11.65 -27.65
C ASP A 75 -18.14 12.49 -27.88
N LEU A 76 -19.06 12.53 -26.89
CA LEU A 76 -20.25 13.38 -26.97
C LEU A 76 -19.89 14.87 -26.95
N VAL A 77 -18.92 15.27 -26.13
CA VAL A 77 -18.43 16.66 -26.08
C VAL A 77 -17.83 17.10 -27.41
N ARG A 78 -17.16 16.21 -28.15
CA ARG A 78 -16.65 16.49 -29.51
C ARG A 78 -17.76 16.74 -30.53
N GLN A 79 -18.97 16.23 -30.30
CA GLN A 79 -20.11 16.36 -31.20
C GLN A 79 -20.98 17.60 -30.91
N GLY A 80 -20.85 18.20 -29.72
CA GLY A 80 -21.56 19.41 -29.36
C GLY A 80 -21.78 19.56 -27.85
N PRO A 81 -22.61 20.54 -27.43
CA PRO A 81 -22.88 20.78 -26.01
C PRO A 81 -23.54 19.59 -25.33
N VAL A 82 -22.95 19.10 -24.22
CA VAL A 82 -23.49 18.03 -23.38
C VAL A 82 -24.06 18.63 -22.09
N ARG A 83 -25.19 18.08 -21.62
CA ARG A 83 -25.75 18.36 -20.30
C ARG A 83 -25.80 17.09 -19.49
N MET A 84 -25.39 17.18 -18.23
CA MET A 84 -25.38 16.06 -17.28
C MET A 84 -26.17 16.41 -16.03
N LYS A 85 -26.92 15.44 -15.51
CA LYS A 85 -27.47 15.49 -14.15
C LYS A 85 -26.60 14.61 -13.27
N LEU A 86 -25.83 15.22 -12.37
CA LEU A 86 -25.01 14.54 -11.38
C LEU A 86 -25.73 14.53 -10.02
N VAL A 87 -25.82 13.37 -9.39
CA VAL A 87 -26.36 13.22 -8.03
C VAL A 87 -25.34 12.46 -7.20
N LEU A 88 -24.78 13.13 -6.20
CA LEU A 88 -23.87 12.56 -5.21
C LEU A 88 -24.47 12.84 -3.82
N THR A 89 -24.55 11.80 -2.99
CA THR A 89 -25.09 11.91 -1.61
C THR A 89 -24.08 11.58 -0.50
N PRO A 90 -22.75 11.83 -0.66
CA PRO A 90 -21.81 11.54 0.41
C PRO A 90 -22.01 12.50 1.59
N GLN A 91 -21.57 12.06 2.77
CA GLN A 91 -21.59 12.87 3.98
C GLN A 91 -20.25 12.71 4.71
N THR A 92 -19.66 13.82 5.14
CA THR A 92 -18.55 13.80 6.09
C THR A 92 -19.12 13.81 7.49
N LEU A 93 -18.92 12.70 8.22
CA LEU A 93 -19.30 12.58 9.61
C LEU A 93 -18.13 13.01 10.52
N PRO A 94 -18.38 13.32 11.81
CA PRO A 94 -17.31 13.57 12.76
C PRO A 94 -16.37 12.38 12.90
N ASP A 95 -15.11 12.65 13.25
CA ASP A 95 -14.12 11.62 13.56
C ASP A 95 -14.59 10.73 14.71
N VAL A 96 -14.25 9.45 14.64
CA VAL A 96 -14.54 8.43 15.66
C VAL A 96 -13.26 7.72 16.07
N GLU A 97 -13.27 7.15 17.27
CA GLU A 97 -12.16 6.34 17.75
C GLU A 97 -12.04 5.05 16.93
N SER A 98 -10.81 4.73 16.54
CA SER A 98 -10.43 3.47 15.90
C SER A 98 -9.02 3.07 16.38
N ALA A 99 -8.50 1.93 15.93
CA ALA A 99 -7.24 1.41 16.46
C ALA A 99 -6.41 0.66 15.41
N ASN A 100 -5.10 0.86 15.45
CA ASN A 100 -4.14 -0.10 14.89
C ASN A 100 -4.18 -1.39 15.71
N VAL A 101 -4.01 -2.53 15.05
CA VAL A 101 -3.84 -3.82 15.72
C VAL A 101 -2.36 -4.21 15.68
N ILE A 102 -1.76 -4.42 16.85
CA ILE A 102 -0.32 -4.66 16.97
C ILE A 102 -0.06 -5.96 17.73
N GLY A 103 0.78 -6.84 17.19
CA GLY A 103 1.23 -8.08 17.82
C GLY A 103 2.74 -8.26 17.75
N ASP A 104 3.38 -8.60 18.86
CA ASP A 104 4.83 -8.81 18.93
C ASP A 104 5.18 -10.30 19.10
N ILE A 105 6.13 -10.79 18.30
CA ILE A 105 6.97 -11.94 18.65
C ILE A 105 8.24 -11.38 19.27
N LYS A 106 8.36 -11.50 20.60
CA LYS A 106 9.52 -10.97 21.33
C LYS A 106 10.83 -11.64 20.93
N GLY A 107 11.84 -10.81 20.66
CA GLY A 107 13.20 -11.25 20.35
C GLY A 107 13.90 -11.88 21.56
N SER A 108 14.87 -12.75 21.31
CA SER A 108 15.61 -13.46 22.37
C SER A 108 16.85 -12.72 22.90
N GLU A 109 17.53 -11.94 22.06
CA GLU A 109 18.81 -11.28 22.39
C GLU A 109 18.67 -9.76 22.46
N HIS A 110 17.87 -9.18 21.57
CA HIS A 110 17.62 -7.74 21.41
C HIS A 110 16.10 -7.46 21.37
N PRO A 111 15.35 -7.77 22.44
CA PRO A 111 13.89 -7.61 22.46
C PRO A 111 13.44 -6.14 22.28
N GLU A 112 14.31 -5.18 22.52
CA GLU A 112 14.11 -3.75 22.30
C GLU A 112 14.14 -3.37 20.82
N GLN A 113 14.87 -4.12 19.99
CA GLN A 113 14.98 -3.82 18.55
C GLN A 113 13.81 -4.43 17.79
N VAL A 114 13.18 -3.63 16.92
CA VAL A 114 11.91 -3.97 16.27
C VAL A 114 12.08 -4.07 14.75
N ILE A 115 11.58 -5.15 14.17
CA ILE A 115 11.29 -5.29 12.75
C ILE A 115 9.79 -5.17 12.57
N VAL A 116 9.31 -4.10 11.94
CA VAL A 116 7.89 -3.97 11.59
C VAL A 116 7.60 -4.76 10.32
N VAL A 117 6.51 -5.51 10.33
CA VAL A 117 5.92 -6.19 9.17
C VAL A 117 4.44 -5.84 9.15
N SER A 118 3.95 -5.23 8.07
CA SER A 118 2.62 -4.62 8.07
C SER A 118 1.84 -4.75 6.77
N GLY A 119 0.54 -4.51 6.93
CA GLY A 119 -0.46 -4.12 5.94
C GLY A 119 -1.51 -3.23 6.61
N HIS A 120 -2.53 -2.75 5.90
CA HIS A 120 -3.60 -1.93 6.49
C HIS A 120 -4.94 -2.69 6.57
N LEU A 121 -5.68 -2.42 7.66
CA LEU A 121 -6.88 -3.17 8.05
C LEU A 121 -8.17 -2.55 7.51
N ASP A 122 -8.17 -1.26 7.23
CA ASP A 122 -9.27 -0.60 6.53
C ASP A 122 -9.21 -0.87 5.02
N SER A 123 -10.29 -0.52 4.32
CA SER A 123 -10.39 -0.57 2.86
C SER A 123 -11.42 0.45 2.41
N TRP A 124 -11.52 0.69 1.11
CA TRP A 124 -12.72 1.31 0.54
C TRP A 124 -13.98 0.44 0.73
N ASP A 125 -15.13 1.10 0.63
CA ASP A 125 -16.45 0.61 1.03
C ASP A 125 -17.26 -0.08 -0.09
N LEU A 126 -16.73 -0.11 -1.31
CA LEU A 126 -17.43 -0.68 -2.48
C LEU A 126 -17.29 -2.20 -2.59
N GLY A 127 -16.11 -2.72 -2.22
CA GLY A 127 -15.75 -4.14 -2.33
C GLY A 127 -15.65 -4.80 -0.96
N THR A 128 -14.71 -5.73 -0.82
CA THR A 128 -14.37 -6.37 0.45
C THR A 128 -12.90 -6.21 0.84
N GLY A 129 -12.15 -5.29 0.21
CA GLY A 129 -10.77 -4.97 0.57
C GLY A 129 -9.83 -6.18 0.51
N ALA A 130 -9.99 -7.06 -0.49
CA ALA A 130 -9.32 -8.36 -0.48
C ALA A 130 -7.85 -8.22 -0.87
N ILE A 131 -7.56 -7.50 -1.96
CA ILE A 131 -6.20 -7.22 -2.39
C ILE A 131 -5.65 -5.92 -1.77
N ASP A 132 -6.52 -5.11 -1.17
CA ASP A 132 -6.25 -3.74 -0.70
C ASP A 132 -7.00 -3.47 0.62
N ASP A 133 -6.48 -3.89 1.78
CA ASP A 133 -5.22 -4.64 1.97
C ASP A 133 -5.40 -5.87 2.89
N GLY A 134 -6.51 -6.59 2.71
CA GLY A 134 -6.71 -7.88 3.37
C GLY A 134 -5.56 -8.87 3.10
N ALA A 135 -4.96 -8.81 1.91
CA ALA A 135 -3.81 -9.61 1.52
C ALA A 135 -2.55 -9.29 2.34
N GLY A 136 -2.16 -8.01 2.46
CA GLY A 136 -1.00 -7.57 3.23
C GLY A 136 -1.13 -7.85 4.72
N VAL A 137 -2.32 -7.68 5.29
CA VAL A 137 -2.61 -8.07 6.68
C VAL A 137 -2.42 -9.58 6.87
N VAL A 138 -2.98 -10.41 6.00
CA VAL A 138 -2.84 -11.88 6.11
C VAL A 138 -1.38 -12.32 5.91
N VAL A 139 -0.65 -11.74 4.96
CA VAL A 139 0.78 -11.98 4.75
C VAL A 139 1.57 -11.66 6.01
N SER A 140 1.31 -10.51 6.63
CA SER A 140 2.00 -10.08 7.86
C SER A 140 1.68 -10.97 9.05
N MET A 141 0.42 -11.40 9.20
CA MET A 141 0.02 -12.39 10.21
C MET A 141 0.68 -13.75 9.96
N GLU A 142 0.82 -14.16 8.70
CA GLU A 142 1.42 -15.45 8.34
C GLU A 142 2.91 -15.49 8.67
N VAL A 143 3.63 -14.36 8.61
CA VAL A 143 5.01 -14.28 9.14
C VAL A 143 5.06 -14.73 10.59
N ALA A 144 4.16 -14.21 11.43
CA ALA A 144 4.11 -14.57 12.84
C ALA A 144 3.72 -16.04 13.06
N ASN A 145 2.80 -16.55 12.24
CA ASN A 145 2.40 -17.97 12.25
C ASN A 145 3.56 -18.90 11.87
N LEU A 146 4.28 -18.59 10.78
CA LEU A 146 5.39 -19.41 10.28
C LEU A 146 6.55 -19.47 11.27
N ILE A 147 6.92 -18.34 11.89
CA ILE A 147 7.98 -18.31 12.90
C ILE A 147 7.65 -19.24 14.08
N GLN A 148 6.40 -19.22 14.55
CA GLN A 148 5.96 -20.09 15.65
C GLN A 148 5.92 -21.57 15.24
N LYS A 149 5.33 -21.88 14.08
CA LYS A 149 5.20 -23.25 13.56
C LYS A 149 6.56 -23.91 13.28
N LEU A 150 7.53 -23.12 12.83
CA LEU A 150 8.90 -23.58 12.56
C LEU A 150 9.79 -23.56 13.82
N HIS A 151 9.25 -23.16 14.98
CA HIS A 151 9.97 -23.02 16.24
C HIS A 151 11.21 -22.13 16.14
N LEU A 152 11.15 -21.12 15.28
CA LEU A 152 12.21 -20.15 15.09
C LEU A 152 12.21 -19.13 16.24
N LYS A 153 13.40 -18.69 16.64
CA LYS A 153 13.60 -17.72 17.71
C LYS A 153 14.36 -16.52 17.16
N PRO A 154 13.68 -15.45 16.73
CA PRO A 154 14.37 -14.27 16.21
C PRO A 154 15.15 -13.58 17.34
N LYS A 155 16.33 -13.03 17.02
CA LYS A 155 17.11 -12.26 18.00
C LYS A 155 16.44 -10.94 18.36
N ARG A 156 15.82 -10.28 17.38
CA ARG A 156 15.04 -9.04 17.52
C ARG A 156 13.55 -9.30 17.57
N THR A 157 12.79 -8.36 18.11
CA THR A 157 11.32 -8.42 18.11
C THR A 157 10.79 -8.24 16.69
N ILE A 158 9.89 -9.11 16.26
CA ILE A 158 9.09 -8.90 15.05
C ILE A 158 7.73 -8.40 15.47
N ARG A 159 7.35 -7.22 14.98
CA ARG A 159 6.09 -6.55 15.26
C ARG A 159 5.21 -6.59 14.02
N VAL A 160 4.11 -7.30 14.12
CA VAL A 160 3.04 -7.30 13.12
C VAL A 160 2.11 -6.12 13.40
N ILE A 161 1.84 -5.31 12.39
CA ILE A 161 0.89 -4.19 12.51
C ILE A 161 -0.14 -4.29 11.39
N ALA A 162 -1.41 -4.25 11.76
CA ALA A 162 -2.50 -3.94 10.84
C ALA A 162 -2.88 -2.48 11.08
N TRP A 163 -2.47 -1.60 10.17
CA TRP A 163 -2.70 -0.16 10.25
C TRP A 163 -4.19 0.16 10.10
N MET A 164 -4.59 1.32 10.57
CA MET A 164 -5.96 1.77 10.46
C MET A 164 -6.01 3.15 9.84
N ASN A 165 -6.97 3.35 8.95
CA ASN A 165 -7.18 4.60 8.24
C ASN A 165 -5.98 4.92 7.33
N GLU A 166 -5.48 3.94 6.57
CA GLU A 166 -4.51 4.19 5.51
C GLU A 166 -5.20 5.06 4.43
N GLU A 167 -6.35 4.56 3.97
CA GLU A 167 -7.06 5.00 2.77
C GLU A 167 -7.56 6.44 2.84
N ASN A 168 -7.86 6.87 4.06
CA ASN A 168 -8.38 8.20 4.37
C ASN A 168 -7.36 9.06 5.13
N GLY A 169 -6.07 8.87 4.83
CA GLY A 169 -5.03 9.81 5.20
C GLY A 169 -4.11 9.36 6.33
N LEU A 170 -3.82 8.06 6.42
CA LEU A 170 -2.74 7.49 7.23
C LEU A 170 -2.84 7.80 8.74
N ALA A 171 -4.05 7.88 9.31
CA ALA A 171 -4.19 8.34 10.70
C ALA A 171 -3.53 7.39 11.70
N GLY A 172 -3.63 6.08 11.46
CA GLY A 172 -3.04 5.03 12.29
C GLY A 172 -1.52 5.10 12.33
N SER A 173 -0.86 5.17 11.17
CA SER A 173 0.60 5.26 11.11
C SER A 173 1.14 6.61 11.62
N LYS A 174 0.43 7.72 11.38
CA LYS A 174 0.76 9.03 11.98
C LYS A 174 0.71 8.99 13.50
N GLN A 175 -0.31 8.36 14.08
CA GLN A 175 -0.44 8.22 15.52
C GLN A 175 0.67 7.31 16.09
N TYR A 176 0.96 6.17 15.44
CA TYR A 176 2.08 5.31 15.82
C TYR A 176 3.42 6.06 15.79
N ALA A 177 3.66 6.86 14.75
CA ALA A 177 4.89 7.64 14.63
C ALA A 177 5.05 8.66 15.75
N LYS A 178 3.94 9.29 16.18
CA LYS A 178 3.93 10.19 17.34
C LYS A 178 4.24 9.43 18.64
N ASP A 179 3.67 8.24 18.81
CA ASP A 179 3.90 7.41 20.00
C ASP A 179 5.32 6.84 20.07
N GLN A 180 5.97 6.63 18.92
CA GLN A 180 7.32 6.08 18.79
C GLN A 180 8.42 7.12 18.51
N GLU A 181 8.12 8.42 18.59
CA GLU A 181 9.03 9.50 18.15
C GLU A 181 10.45 9.41 18.75
N LYS A 182 10.57 8.88 19.98
CA LYS A 182 11.84 8.74 20.71
C LYS A 182 12.53 7.39 20.52
N GLU A 183 11.85 6.44 19.87
CA GLU A 183 12.24 5.04 19.78
C GLU A 183 12.67 4.63 18.36
N TRP A 184 12.87 5.59 17.45
CA TRP A 184 13.29 5.28 16.08
C TRP A 184 14.64 4.58 16.00
N MET A 185 15.53 4.81 16.98
CA MET A 185 16.80 4.08 17.07
C MET A 185 16.61 2.58 17.35
N ASN A 186 15.48 2.20 17.95
CA ASN A 186 15.11 0.82 18.22
C ASN A 186 14.38 0.15 17.04
N HIS A 187 13.82 0.91 16.11
CA HIS A 187 13.26 0.38 14.87
C HIS A 187 14.40 0.00 13.91
N PHE A 188 14.69 -1.29 13.80
CA PHE A 188 15.81 -1.81 13.01
C PHE A 188 15.46 -1.86 11.51
N ALA A 189 14.22 -2.22 11.18
CA ALA A 189 13.68 -2.17 9.83
C ALA A 189 12.14 -2.07 9.86
N ALA A 190 11.55 -1.59 8.77
CA ALA A 190 10.12 -1.61 8.54
C ALA A 190 9.80 -2.25 7.18
N MET A 191 8.71 -2.99 7.11
CA MET A 191 8.29 -3.67 5.89
C MET A 191 6.78 -3.64 5.75
N GLU A 192 6.32 -3.30 4.55
CA GLU A 192 4.90 -3.21 4.20
C GLU A 192 4.59 -4.06 2.97
N THR A 193 3.43 -4.70 2.97
CA THR A 193 2.84 -5.38 1.81
C THR A 193 1.49 -4.73 1.58
N ASP A 194 1.35 -4.03 0.46
CA ASP A 194 0.21 -3.15 0.16
C ASP A 194 0.02 -2.99 -1.37
N GLY A 195 0.39 -4.04 -2.11
CA GLY A 195 0.42 -4.05 -3.56
C GLY A 195 -0.33 -5.25 -4.14
N GLY A 196 -1.25 -5.84 -3.38
CA GLY A 196 -2.08 -6.96 -3.79
C GLY A 196 -1.67 -8.32 -3.23
N ALA A 197 -1.86 -9.37 -4.02
CA ALA A 197 -1.57 -10.75 -3.64
C ALA A 197 -0.87 -11.56 -4.74
N ASP A 198 -0.58 -10.94 -5.89
CA ASP A 198 0.00 -11.59 -7.05
C ASP A 198 1.46 -12.02 -6.78
N HIS A 199 1.98 -12.93 -7.61
CA HIS A 199 3.29 -13.54 -7.45
C HIS A 199 4.42 -12.52 -7.11
N PRO A 200 5.16 -12.72 -6.00
CA PRO A 200 6.24 -11.82 -5.62
C PRO A 200 7.50 -12.06 -6.47
N LEU A 201 8.10 -10.97 -6.95
CA LEU A 201 9.32 -10.99 -7.76
C LEU A 201 10.59 -10.75 -6.95
N GLY A 202 10.46 -10.27 -5.72
CA GLY A 202 11.58 -10.00 -4.82
C GLY A 202 11.29 -8.92 -3.79
N ILE A 203 12.29 -8.11 -3.48
CA ILE A 203 12.24 -7.11 -2.39
C ILE A 203 12.67 -5.72 -2.90
N ASN A 204 11.82 -4.74 -2.67
CA ASN A 204 12.15 -3.32 -2.75
C ASN A 204 12.85 -2.89 -1.46
N ILE A 205 13.85 -2.02 -1.58
CA ILE A 205 14.68 -1.53 -0.48
C ILE A 205 14.77 -0.01 -0.56
N LYS A 206 14.29 0.68 0.47
CA LYS A 206 14.56 2.09 0.73
C LYS A 206 15.59 2.18 1.87
N ALA A 207 16.86 2.21 1.48
CA ALA A 207 17.99 2.37 2.40
C ALA A 207 19.25 2.79 1.61
N LYS A 208 20.38 2.93 2.28
CA LYS A 208 21.66 3.15 1.58
C LYS A 208 22.01 1.97 0.66
N PRO A 209 22.67 2.20 -0.49
CA PRO A 209 22.97 1.16 -1.48
C PRO A 209 23.75 -0.06 -0.94
N GLU A 210 24.51 0.11 0.16
CA GLU A 210 25.22 -0.99 0.81
C GLU A 210 24.28 -2.07 1.36
N VAL A 211 23.07 -1.68 1.80
CA VAL A 211 22.06 -2.62 2.33
C VAL A 211 21.67 -3.66 1.28
N LYS A 212 21.56 -3.25 0.01
CA LYS A 212 21.28 -4.18 -1.10
C LYS A 212 22.34 -5.28 -1.22
N LYS A 213 23.62 -4.98 -0.96
CA LYS A 213 24.69 -5.98 -0.95
C LYS A 213 24.56 -6.94 0.24
N THR A 214 24.23 -6.41 1.41
CA THR A 214 23.96 -7.20 2.62
C THR A 214 22.78 -8.16 2.42
N PHE A 215 21.81 -7.78 1.59
CA PHE A 215 20.63 -8.60 1.27
C PHE A 215 20.83 -9.63 0.15
N ALA A 216 21.97 -9.63 -0.56
CA ALA A 216 22.21 -10.56 -1.66
C ALA A 216 22.07 -12.05 -1.28
N PRO A 217 22.51 -12.52 -0.08
CA PRO A 217 22.27 -13.89 0.34
C PRO A 217 20.79 -14.22 0.53
N VAL A 218 19.98 -13.27 0.99
CA VAL A 218 18.52 -13.43 1.13
C VAL A 218 17.87 -13.58 -0.25
N ALA A 219 18.26 -12.72 -1.19
CA ALA A 219 17.80 -12.82 -2.58
C ALA A 219 18.17 -14.16 -3.24
N ALA A 220 19.36 -14.69 -2.95
CA ALA A 220 19.77 -16.00 -3.47
C ALA A 220 18.90 -17.15 -2.95
N ILE A 221 18.43 -17.08 -1.69
CA ILE A 221 17.46 -18.05 -1.14
C ILE A 221 16.12 -17.92 -1.86
N LEU A 222 15.62 -16.68 -2.02
CA LEU A 222 14.34 -16.40 -2.65
C LEU A 222 14.32 -16.66 -4.17
N GLN A 223 15.48 -16.67 -4.82
CA GLN A 223 15.57 -17.01 -6.24
C GLN A 223 15.03 -18.42 -6.55
N GLY A 224 15.07 -19.35 -5.60
CA GLY A 224 14.50 -20.69 -5.74
C GLY A 224 12.98 -20.69 -5.95
N SER A 225 12.27 -19.65 -5.50
CA SER A 225 10.84 -19.44 -5.73
C SER A 225 10.54 -18.39 -6.80
N GLY A 226 11.55 -17.91 -7.54
CA GLY A 226 11.41 -16.85 -8.54
C GLY A 226 11.51 -15.42 -7.98
N ALA A 227 11.62 -15.25 -6.66
CA ALA A 227 11.55 -13.94 -5.98
C ALA A 227 12.94 -13.34 -5.66
N GLY A 228 13.91 -13.47 -6.57
CA GLY A 228 15.31 -13.09 -6.33
C GLY A 228 15.65 -11.61 -6.60
N MET A 229 14.69 -10.78 -7.04
CA MET A 229 14.98 -9.39 -7.39
C MET A 229 15.25 -8.53 -6.16
N LEU A 230 16.19 -7.60 -6.28
CA LEU A 230 16.44 -6.55 -5.28
C LEU A 230 16.45 -5.18 -5.96
N ASN A 231 15.50 -4.32 -5.61
CA ASN A 231 15.40 -2.97 -6.16
C ASN A 231 15.71 -1.93 -5.09
N LEU A 232 16.48 -0.90 -5.45
CA LEU A 232 16.53 0.32 -4.65
C LEU A 232 15.40 1.21 -5.13
N VAL A 233 14.57 1.66 -4.20
CA VAL A 233 13.40 2.49 -4.49
C VAL A 233 13.39 3.74 -3.61
N GLU A 234 12.56 4.71 -3.99
CA GLU A 234 12.40 5.94 -3.21
C GLU A 234 11.37 5.83 -2.09
N HIS A 235 10.50 4.81 -2.11
CA HIS A 235 9.44 4.58 -1.13
C HIS A 235 9.03 3.10 -1.14
N CYS A 236 8.74 2.53 0.03
CA CYS A 236 8.37 1.11 0.17
C CYS A 236 6.92 0.87 0.59
N GLY A 237 6.27 1.79 1.29
CA GLY A 237 4.87 1.63 1.72
C GLY A 237 4.34 2.87 2.45
N ALA A 238 3.04 3.14 2.29
CA ALA A 238 2.41 4.37 2.72
C ALA A 238 2.47 4.57 4.25
N ASP A 239 2.15 3.52 5.02
CA ASP A 239 2.07 3.59 6.48
C ASP A 239 3.45 3.49 7.16
N ILE A 240 4.45 2.93 6.48
CA ILE A 240 5.84 2.96 6.97
C ILE A 240 6.58 4.24 6.57
N GLY A 241 5.96 5.13 5.80
CA GLY A 241 6.51 6.41 5.37
C GLY A 241 7.06 7.31 6.49
N PRO A 242 6.42 7.42 7.67
CA PRO A 242 6.99 8.12 8.82
C PRO A 242 8.32 7.52 9.31
N MET A 243 8.47 6.19 9.23
CA MET A 243 9.71 5.50 9.63
C MET A 243 10.83 5.75 8.62
N GLU A 244 10.50 5.74 7.32
CA GLU A 244 11.43 6.13 6.26
C GLU A 244 11.97 7.55 6.47
N LYS A 245 11.09 8.50 6.81
CA LYS A 245 11.48 9.89 7.13
C LYS A 245 12.39 9.98 8.35
N ALA A 246 12.25 9.07 9.31
CA ALA A 246 13.12 8.94 10.48
C ALA A 246 14.44 8.20 10.19
N GLY A 247 14.68 7.78 8.94
CA GLY A 247 15.90 7.07 8.53
C GLY A 247 15.92 5.59 8.90
N VAL A 248 14.76 5.00 9.20
CA VAL A 248 14.64 3.54 9.37
C VAL A 248 14.71 2.89 7.99
N PRO A 249 15.58 1.88 7.77
CA PRO A 249 15.59 1.12 6.53
C PRO A 249 14.23 0.46 6.28
N ALA A 250 13.65 0.70 5.09
CA ALA A 250 12.34 0.20 4.73
C ALA A 250 12.40 -0.78 3.57
N PHE A 251 11.45 -1.71 3.55
CA PHE A 251 11.36 -2.82 2.63
C PHE A 251 9.92 -3.02 2.17
N SER A 252 9.72 -3.61 1.00
CA SER A 252 8.42 -4.16 0.60
C SER A 252 8.59 -5.32 -0.36
N ALA A 253 7.61 -6.22 -0.41
CA ALA A 253 7.57 -7.24 -1.44
C ALA A 253 7.37 -6.57 -2.81
N ILE A 254 8.09 -7.03 -3.83
CA ILE A 254 7.83 -6.62 -5.22
C ILE A 254 6.67 -7.48 -5.72
N GLN A 255 5.46 -6.97 -5.64
CA GLN A 255 4.27 -7.66 -6.11
C GLN A 255 4.03 -7.35 -7.59
N ASP A 256 3.59 -8.35 -8.35
CA ASP A 256 3.25 -8.15 -9.76
C ASP A 256 1.99 -7.29 -9.87
N SER A 257 2.16 -6.02 -10.24
CA SER A 257 1.08 -5.05 -10.27
C SER A 257 0.29 -5.00 -11.59
N ARG A 258 0.49 -5.96 -12.51
CA ARG A 258 -0.18 -5.95 -13.84
C ARG A 258 -1.70 -5.96 -13.75
N PHE A 259 -2.27 -6.60 -12.73
CA PHE A 259 -3.72 -6.74 -12.56
C PHE A 259 -4.27 -6.01 -11.33
N TYR A 260 -3.42 -5.55 -10.41
CA TYR A 260 -3.82 -4.86 -9.18
C TYR A 260 -4.79 -3.71 -9.45
N PHE A 261 -4.38 -2.78 -10.33
CA PHE A 261 -5.18 -1.60 -10.68
C PHE A 261 -6.41 -1.89 -11.52
N ASN A 262 -6.67 -3.14 -11.91
CA ASN A 262 -7.93 -3.50 -12.56
C ASN A 262 -9.08 -3.61 -11.55
N TYR A 263 -8.78 -3.79 -10.26
CA TYR A 263 -9.78 -4.05 -9.22
C TYR A 263 -9.63 -3.13 -8.00
N HIS A 264 -8.42 -2.64 -7.72
CA HIS A 264 -8.11 -1.69 -6.64
C HIS A 264 -9.12 -0.53 -6.58
N HIS A 265 -9.66 -0.25 -5.40
CA HIS A 265 -10.71 0.74 -5.12
C HIS A 265 -12.04 0.54 -5.89
N THR A 266 -12.39 -0.70 -6.27
CA THR A 266 -13.67 -0.99 -6.94
C THR A 266 -14.51 -2.00 -6.16
N ALA A 267 -15.77 -2.14 -6.56
CA ALA A 267 -16.64 -3.21 -6.05
C ALA A 267 -16.16 -4.63 -6.43
N ALA A 268 -15.18 -4.76 -7.32
CA ALA A 268 -14.60 -6.03 -7.72
C ALA A 268 -13.35 -6.42 -6.92
N ASP A 269 -12.88 -5.58 -5.99
CA ASP A 269 -11.89 -6.00 -5.01
C ASP A 269 -12.53 -6.97 -4.02
N THR A 270 -12.33 -8.26 -4.29
CA THR A 270 -13.04 -9.38 -3.71
C THR A 270 -12.15 -10.62 -3.67
N LEU A 271 -12.45 -11.55 -2.76
CA LEU A 271 -11.59 -12.71 -2.47
C LEU A 271 -11.25 -13.57 -3.69
N ASP A 272 -12.11 -13.62 -4.72
CA ASP A 272 -11.86 -14.41 -5.93
C ASP A 272 -10.73 -13.86 -6.81
N LYS A 273 -10.19 -12.67 -6.51
CA LYS A 273 -8.96 -12.15 -7.13
C LYS A 273 -7.69 -12.70 -6.49
N ILE A 274 -7.79 -13.27 -5.28
CA ILE A 274 -6.64 -13.86 -4.59
C ILE A 274 -6.39 -15.26 -5.11
N VAL A 275 -5.18 -15.47 -5.65
CA VAL A 275 -4.65 -16.81 -5.92
C VAL A 275 -3.97 -17.35 -4.66
N PRO A 276 -4.49 -18.39 -3.98
CA PRO A 276 -3.96 -18.82 -2.68
C PRO A 276 -2.48 -19.20 -2.69
N LYS A 277 -2.00 -19.74 -3.82
CA LYS A 277 -0.59 -20.08 -4.00
C LYS A 277 0.30 -18.84 -4.00
N GLU A 278 -0.11 -17.78 -4.70
CA GLU A 278 0.69 -16.54 -4.83
C GLU A 278 0.67 -15.75 -3.51
N LEU A 279 -0.45 -15.76 -2.79
CA LEU A 279 -0.52 -15.22 -1.43
C LEU A 279 0.44 -15.94 -0.47
N ALA A 280 0.53 -17.28 -0.57
CA ALA A 280 1.48 -18.07 0.21
C ALA A 280 2.94 -17.79 -0.17
N GLU A 281 3.22 -17.53 -1.45
CA GLU A 281 4.55 -17.12 -1.92
C GLU A 281 4.93 -15.74 -1.36
N ASN A 282 4.00 -14.77 -1.34
CA ASN A 282 4.20 -13.48 -0.67
C ASN A 282 4.55 -13.67 0.81
N SER A 283 3.77 -14.50 1.52
CA SER A 283 4.02 -14.85 2.92
C SER A 283 5.42 -15.42 3.13
N ALA A 284 5.89 -16.29 2.23
CA ALA A 284 7.23 -16.86 2.30
C ALA A 284 8.34 -15.80 2.07
N VAL A 285 8.19 -14.92 1.08
CA VAL A 285 9.15 -13.84 0.81
C VAL A 285 9.28 -12.90 2.01
N VAL A 286 8.15 -12.43 2.53
CA VAL A 286 8.11 -11.51 3.67
C VAL A 286 8.64 -12.18 4.93
N ALA A 287 8.30 -13.45 5.20
CA ALA A 287 8.80 -14.18 6.36
C ALA A 287 10.32 -14.40 6.31
N VAL A 288 10.87 -14.79 5.15
CA VAL A 288 12.31 -14.97 4.96
C VAL A 288 13.05 -13.65 5.15
N ALA A 289 12.55 -12.55 4.58
CA ALA A 289 13.14 -11.22 4.72
C ALA A 289 13.11 -10.74 6.18
N ALA A 290 11.95 -10.81 6.83
CA ALA A 290 11.76 -10.41 8.24
C ALA A 290 12.67 -11.22 9.17
N TYR A 291 12.74 -12.55 8.97
CA TYR A 291 13.58 -13.40 9.79
C TYR A 291 15.07 -13.15 9.55
N ALA A 292 15.49 -12.90 8.31
CA ALA A 292 16.86 -12.52 8.01
C ALA A 292 17.24 -11.23 8.75
N LEU A 293 16.43 -10.17 8.62
CA LEU A 293 16.60 -8.90 9.32
C LEU A 293 16.67 -9.07 10.84
N ALA A 294 15.75 -9.85 11.40
CA ALA A 294 15.68 -10.08 12.83
C ALA A 294 16.91 -10.83 13.40
N ASN A 295 17.71 -11.47 12.55
CA ASN A 295 18.90 -12.24 12.93
C ASN A 295 20.23 -11.66 12.41
N MET A 296 20.22 -10.55 11.67
CA MET A 296 21.46 -9.90 11.20
C MET A 296 22.35 -9.50 12.38
N GLU A 297 23.63 -9.86 12.35
CA GLU A 297 24.55 -9.47 13.43
C GLU A 297 24.92 -7.99 13.37
N GLN A 298 25.09 -7.46 12.16
CA GLN A 298 25.49 -6.08 11.95
C GLN A 298 24.27 -5.16 11.84
N PRO A 299 24.34 -3.93 12.37
CA PRO A 299 23.31 -2.93 12.13
C PRO A 299 23.24 -2.54 10.66
N LEU A 300 22.03 -2.19 10.20
CA LEU A 300 21.85 -1.63 8.87
C LEU A 300 22.29 -0.15 8.85
N PRO A 301 23.04 0.29 7.81
CA PRO A 301 23.31 1.71 7.59
C PRO A 301 22.01 2.51 7.44
N ARG A 302 21.89 3.58 8.23
CA ARG A 302 20.83 4.60 8.13
C ARG A 302 21.33 5.80 7.35
#